data_AF-A0A660WQY2-F1
#
_entry.id   AF-A0A660WQY2-F1
#
_cell.length_a   1.000
_cell.length_b   1.000
_cell.length_c   1.000
_cell.angle_alpha   90.00
_cell.angle_beta   90.00
_cell.angle_gamma   90.00
#
_symmetry.space_group_name_H-M   'P 1'
#
loop_
_entity.id
_entity.type
_entity.pdbx_description
1 polymer ?
#
loop_
_entity_poly.entity_id
_entity_poly.type
_entity_poly.pdbx_seq_one_letter_code
_entity_poly.pdbx_strand_id
1 'polypeptide(L)'
;MKKINLDTINSMNGYEFENLIGELLKKMEFTIKQTQKTADGGIDIFVYSNEPITGGTYIIQCKRHNSPISEPVIRELYGVVISEKANKGILITNSTFTKTAEKFAKDKPLELINGNKLIDLLNKYFDIDVNASRVQISPYYKFLFEEVIKIIDDLENKYNAIKNGLVFAKGRYINTVQGYLNFITKELSDFLSMLNIFENLMNSFGKQPSNDNFAINESVTPIVENFNSFIKEFFSGWKKIYFVRYPEGCEKITAAFLEMYDEIFQLIFLLRTKIIDSMNNPEKYEEAGLITIDLPSKNDVINNNSKIIENEFKRLLKKSRCFIATACYGYHSDNVIILEQFRDHFLLKNKIGEVIVKLYYKLSPKIALKIEKDILLKTLIRIILQLIIFLLTNLLKINKLTNKQRKI
;
A
#
# COMPACT_ATOMS: atom_id res chain seq x y z
N MET A 1 -5.48 -20.76 -27.71
CA MET A 1 -6.51 -21.40 -26.86
C MET A 1 -6.33 -22.90 -26.93
N LYS A 2 -5.78 -23.53 -25.90
CA LYS A 2 -6.06 -24.95 -25.65
C LYS A 2 -6.75 -25.05 -24.30
N LYS A 3 -8.02 -25.43 -24.29
CA LYS A 3 -8.72 -25.93 -23.10
C LYS A 3 -7.88 -27.05 -22.47
N ILE A 4 -8.00 -27.32 -21.15
CA ILE A 4 -7.47 -28.57 -20.60
C ILE A 4 -8.06 -29.68 -21.46
N ASN A 5 -7.21 -30.43 -22.15
CA ASN A 5 -7.64 -31.40 -23.14
C ASN A 5 -7.20 -32.80 -22.73
N LEU A 6 -7.72 -33.80 -23.44
CA LEU A 6 -7.44 -35.19 -23.12
C LEU A 6 -5.94 -35.50 -23.21
N ASP A 7 -5.20 -34.84 -24.11
CA ASP A 7 -3.78 -35.07 -24.30
C ASP A 7 -2.97 -34.74 -23.04
N THR A 8 -3.29 -33.64 -22.37
CA THR A 8 -2.66 -33.26 -21.09
C THR A 8 -2.90 -34.32 -20.02
N ILE A 9 -4.15 -34.77 -19.89
CA ILE A 9 -4.55 -35.80 -18.92
C ILE A 9 -3.90 -37.15 -19.24
N ASN A 10 -3.79 -37.50 -20.53
CA ASN A 10 -3.20 -38.75 -20.99
C ASN A 10 -1.68 -38.82 -20.69
N SER A 11 -1.01 -37.67 -20.65
CA SER A 11 0.43 -37.58 -20.34
C SER A 11 0.76 -37.75 -18.86
N MET A 12 -0.23 -37.62 -17.96
CA MET A 12 -0.07 -37.79 -16.52
C MET A 12 0.10 -39.26 -16.15
N ASN A 13 0.85 -39.53 -15.07
CA ASN A 13 0.81 -40.82 -14.40
C ASN A 13 -0.46 -40.95 -13.51
N GLY A 14 -0.74 -42.15 -13.00
CA GLY A 14 -1.95 -42.41 -12.21
C GLY A 14 -2.07 -41.54 -10.95
N TYR A 15 -0.94 -41.30 -10.27
CA TYR A 15 -0.89 -40.49 -9.06
C TYR A 15 -1.10 -39.00 -9.35
N GLU A 16 -0.55 -38.49 -10.45
CA GLU A 16 -0.80 -37.11 -10.92
C GLU A 16 -2.26 -36.89 -11.28
N PHE A 17 -2.88 -37.89 -11.94
CA PHE A 17 -4.30 -37.85 -12.25
C PHE A 17 -5.16 -37.81 -10.98
N GLU A 18 -4.87 -38.66 -10.00
CA GLU A 18 -5.57 -38.67 -8.70
C GLU A 18 -5.42 -37.35 -7.95
N ASN A 19 -4.23 -36.76 -7.92
CA ASN A 19 -4.01 -35.46 -7.28
C ASN A 19 -4.80 -34.34 -7.96
N LEU A 20 -4.86 -34.32 -9.30
CA LEU A 20 -5.66 -33.35 -10.05
C LEU A 20 -7.13 -33.44 -9.66
N ILE A 21 -7.66 -34.67 -9.55
CA ILE A 21 -9.04 -34.90 -9.10
C ILE A 21 -9.22 -34.45 -7.64
N GLY A 22 -8.26 -34.73 -6.76
CA GLY A 22 -8.28 -34.25 -5.37
C GLY A 22 -8.39 -32.73 -5.27
N GLU A 23 -7.60 -31.99 -6.08
CA GLU A 23 -7.68 -30.53 -6.16
C GLU A 23 -9.00 -30.03 -6.77
N LEU A 24 -9.53 -30.72 -7.79
CA LEU A 24 -10.83 -30.41 -8.37
C LEU A 24 -11.93 -30.47 -7.30
N LEU A 25 -11.94 -31.54 -6.51
CA LEU A 25 -12.92 -31.77 -5.46
C LEU A 25 -12.83 -30.70 -4.37
N LYS A 26 -11.62 -30.31 -3.94
CA LYS A 26 -11.42 -29.20 -2.99
C LYS A 26 -11.98 -27.88 -3.52
N LYS A 27 -11.73 -27.56 -4.80
CA LYS A 27 -12.28 -26.37 -5.47
C LYS A 27 -13.79 -26.39 -5.60
N MET A 28 -14.37 -27.58 -5.66
CA MET A 28 -15.82 -27.82 -5.59
C MET A 28 -16.34 -27.88 -4.13
N GLU A 29 -15.56 -27.38 -3.17
CA GLU A 29 -15.90 -27.28 -1.74
C GLU A 29 -16.14 -28.62 -1.01
N PHE A 30 -15.64 -29.74 -1.56
CA PHE A 30 -15.64 -31.01 -0.85
C PHE A 30 -14.51 -31.08 0.18
N THR A 31 -14.81 -31.66 1.35
CA THR A 31 -13.81 -31.95 2.37
C THR A 31 -13.26 -33.37 2.19
N ILE A 32 -11.95 -33.51 1.95
CA ILE A 32 -11.29 -34.82 1.84
C ILE A 32 -11.16 -35.43 3.24
N LYS A 33 -11.77 -36.60 3.46
CA LYS A 33 -11.74 -37.32 4.75
C LYS A 33 -10.61 -38.33 4.85
N GLN A 34 -10.39 -39.12 3.78
CA GLN A 34 -9.38 -40.17 3.77
C GLN A 34 -9.00 -40.53 2.34
N THR A 35 -7.71 -40.80 2.13
CA THR A 35 -7.18 -41.43 0.91
C THR A 35 -6.64 -42.80 1.30
N GLN A 36 -7.25 -43.89 0.84
CA GLN A 36 -6.72 -45.24 1.08
C GLN A 36 -6.02 -45.74 -0.18
N LYS A 37 -4.76 -46.15 -0.05
CA LYS A 37 -4.07 -46.89 -1.11
C LYS A 37 -4.57 -48.33 -1.11
N THR A 38 -5.18 -48.77 -2.21
CA THR A 38 -5.59 -50.16 -2.39
C THR A 38 -4.43 -51.00 -2.94
N ALA A 39 -4.52 -52.33 -2.76
CA ALA A 39 -3.45 -53.28 -3.11
C ALA A 39 -3.18 -53.38 -4.63
N ASP A 40 -4.11 -52.95 -5.46
CA ASP A 40 -4.04 -52.84 -6.92
C ASP A 40 -3.55 -51.47 -7.42
N GLY A 41 -3.14 -50.60 -6.49
CA GLY A 41 -2.48 -49.33 -6.79
C GLY A 41 -3.41 -48.15 -7.10
N GLY A 42 -4.71 -48.29 -6.86
CA GLY A 42 -5.65 -47.15 -6.87
C GLY A 42 -5.66 -46.42 -5.52
N ILE A 43 -5.92 -45.12 -5.55
CA ILE A 43 -6.28 -44.37 -4.35
C ILE A 43 -7.75 -43.99 -4.45
N ASP A 44 -8.59 -44.57 -3.59
CA ASP A 44 -9.98 -44.13 -3.43
C ASP A 44 -10.02 -42.89 -2.53
N ILE A 45 -10.65 -41.81 -3.02
CA ILE A 45 -10.77 -40.55 -2.30
C ILE A 45 -12.15 -40.52 -1.64
N PHE A 46 -12.17 -40.57 -0.31
CA PHE A 46 -13.37 -40.35 0.48
C PHE A 46 -13.55 -38.86 0.71
N VAL A 47 -14.65 -38.31 0.23
CA VAL A 47 -14.98 -36.89 0.37
C VAL A 47 -16.33 -36.68 1.05
N TYR A 48 -16.49 -35.51 1.65
CA TYR A 48 -17.72 -35.12 2.32
C TYR A 48 -18.20 -33.76 1.81
N SER A 49 -19.46 -33.68 1.39
CA SER A 49 -20.13 -32.41 1.08
C SER A 49 -20.81 -31.90 2.35
N ASN A 50 -20.57 -30.62 2.67
CA ASN A 50 -21.17 -29.92 3.81
C ASN A 50 -22.52 -29.26 3.47
N GLU A 51 -23.06 -29.47 2.27
CA GLU A 51 -24.32 -28.84 1.86
C GLU A 51 -25.49 -29.26 2.76
N PRO A 52 -26.32 -28.34 3.27
CA PRO A 52 -27.35 -28.67 4.28
C PRO A 52 -28.41 -29.69 3.86
N ILE A 53 -28.67 -29.84 2.55
CA ILE A 53 -29.75 -30.68 2.00
C ILE A 53 -29.17 -31.92 1.29
N THR A 54 -28.07 -31.75 0.58
CA THR A 54 -27.42 -32.73 -0.32
C THR A 54 -26.08 -33.25 0.21
N GLY A 55 -25.69 -32.78 1.40
CA GLY A 55 -24.46 -33.17 2.09
C GLY A 55 -24.42 -34.64 2.47
N GLY A 56 -23.22 -35.14 2.66
CA GLY A 56 -22.99 -36.57 2.85
C GLY A 56 -21.65 -37.06 2.32
N THR A 57 -21.42 -38.36 2.46
CA THR A 57 -20.16 -39.00 2.04
C THR A 57 -20.25 -39.44 0.58
N TYR A 58 -19.22 -39.10 -0.18
CA TYR A 58 -19.05 -39.52 -1.57
C TYR A 58 -17.72 -40.28 -1.70
N ILE A 59 -17.71 -41.29 -2.56
CA ILE A 59 -16.53 -42.12 -2.82
C ILE A 59 -16.11 -41.87 -4.26
N ILE A 60 -14.87 -41.41 -4.45
CA ILE A 60 -14.34 -41.08 -5.75
C ILE A 60 -13.29 -42.11 -6.14
N GLN A 61 -13.54 -42.81 -7.24
CA GLN A 61 -12.57 -43.71 -7.85
C GLN A 61 -12.00 -43.08 -9.12
N CYS A 62 -10.68 -42.94 -9.16
CA CYS A 62 -9.98 -42.37 -10.29
C CYS A 62 -9.40 -43.50 -11.14
N LYS A 63 -9.71 -43.54 -12.44
CA LYS A 63 -9.11 -44.52 -13.36
C LYS A 63 -8.56 -43.85 -14.61
N ARG A 64 -7.23 -43.70 -14.67
CA ARG A 64 -6.54 -43.30 -15.89
C ARG A 64 -6.31 -44.52 -16.78
N HIS A 65 -6.92 -44.55 -17.97
CA HIS A 65 -6.90 -45.71 -18.85
C HIS A 65 -6.91 -45.31 -20.33
N ASN A 66 -6.34 -46.16 -21.20
CA ASN A 66 -6.29 -45.92 -22.65
C ASN A 66 -7.50 -46.50 -23.40
N SER A 67 -8.28 -47.36 -22.74
CA SER A 67 -9.46 -48.01 -23.31
C SER A 67 -10.70 -47.75 -22.44
N PRO A 68 -11.92 -47.88 -23.01
CA PRO A 68 -13.15 -47.64 -22.28
C PRO A 68 -13.26 -48.50 -21.02
N ILE A 69 -13.74 -47.90 -19.93
CA ILE A 69 -13.90 -48.58 -18.64
C ILE A 69 -15.05 -49.60 -18.73
N SER A 70 -14.74 -50.82 -18.30
CA SER A 70 -15.64 -51.96 -18.33
C SER A 70 -16.51 -52.02 -17.06
N GLU A 71 -17.64 -52.71 -17.18
CA GLU A 71 -18.63 -52.87 -16.11
C GLU A 71 -18.09 -53.45 -14.78
N PRO A 72 -17.13 -54.38 -14.75
CA PRO A 72 -16.55 -54.89 -13.50
C PRO A 72 -16.00 -53.80 -12.57
N VAL A 73 -15.34 -52.77 -13.12
CA VAL A 73 -14.80 -51.65 -12.32
C VAL A 73 -15.94 -50.85 -11.68
N ILE A 74 -17.02 -50.63 -12.41
CA ILE A 74 -18.20 -49.91 -11.91
C ILE A 74 -18.88 -50.71 -10.79
N ARG A 75 -18.94 -52.04 -10.95
CA ARG A 75 -19.52 -52.96 -9.98
C ARG A 75 -18.73 -53.00 -8.68
N GLU A 76 -17.41 -52.93 -8.76
CA GLU A 76 -16.52 -52.85 -7.61
C GLU A 76 -16.78 -51.56 -6.81
N LEU A 77 -16.77 -50.39 -7.46
CA LEU A 77 -17.13 -49.12 -6.82
C LEU A 77 -18.51 -49.18 -6.16
N TYR A 78 -19.48 -49.78 -6.83
CA TYR A 78 -20.83 -49.95 -6.27
C TYR A 78 -20.81 -50.76 -4.97
N GLY A 79 -20.02 -51.82 -4.89
CA GLY A 79 -19.84 -52.61 -3.68
C GLY A 79 -19.35 -51.75 -2.52
N VAL A 80 -18.36 -50.88 -2.77
CA VAL A 80 -17.80 -49.96 -1.77
C VAL A 80 -18.83 -48.92 -1.32
N VAL A 81 -19.59 -48.34 -2.25
CA VAL A 81 -20.65 -47.36 -1.93
C VAL A 81 -21.69 -47.95 -0.98
N ILE A 82 -22.09 -49.20 -1.21
CA ILE A 82 -23.07 -49.89 -0.37
C ILE A 82 -22.47 -50.27 0.98
N SER A 83 -21.23 -50.78 1.03
CA SER A 83 -20.59 -51.17 2.30
C SER A 83 -20.35 -49.98 3.21
N GLU A 84 -19.90 -48.86 2.64
CA GLU A 84 -19.58 -47.62 3.35
C GLU A 84 -20.80 -46.71 3.59
N LYS A 85 -21.98 -47.11 3.10
CA LYS A 85 -23.22 -46.32 3.16
C LYS A 85 -23.06 -44.90 2.63
N ALA A 86 -22.27 -44.75 1.55
CA ALA A 86 -22.04 -43.47 0.92
C ALA A 86 -23.27 -43.02 0.11
N ASN A 87 -23.46 -41.70 0.02
CA ASN A 87 -24.56 -41.10 -0.74
C ASN A 87 -24.44 -41.39 -2.24
N LYS A 88 -23.22 -41.39 -2.77
CA LYS A 88 -22.93 -41.65 -4.18
C LYS A 88 -21.48 -42.07 -4.40
N GLY A 89 -21.24 -43.00 -5.31
CA GLY A 89 -19.92 -43.27 -5.88
C GLY A 89 -19.73 -42.51 -7.19
N ILE A 90 -18.55 -41.95 -7.42
CA ILE A 90 -18.23 -41.22 -8.64
C ILE A 90 -17.00 -41.85 -9.26
N LEU A 91 -17.13 -42.40 -10.47
CA LEU A 91 -15.97 -42.85 -11.22
C LEU A 91 -15.55 -41.79 -12.22
N ILE A 92 -14.29 -41.37 -12.11
CA ILE A 92 -13.70 -40.32 -12.95
C ILE A 92 -12.59 -40.94 -13.79
N THR A 93 -12.67 -40.76 -15.11
CA THR A 93 -11.69 -41.28 -16.06
C THR A 93 -11.36 -40.27 -17.17
N ASN A 94 -10.15 -40.36 -17.72
CA ASN A 94 -9.75 -39.70 -18.96
C ASN A 94 -10.35 -40.37 -20.21
N SER A 95 -10.91 -41.56 -20.09
CA SER A 95 -11.46 -42.34 -21.21
C SER A 95 -13.00 -42.24 -21.27
N THR A 96 -13.62 -43.21 -21.94
CA THR A 96 -15.07 -43.38 -22.01
C THR A 96 -15.51 -44.61 -21.22
N PHE A 97 -16.82 -44.86 -21.16
CA PHE A 97 -17.38 -46.05 -20.54
C PHE A 97 -17.98 -46.97 -21.61
N THR A 98 -17.90 -48.28 -21.36
CA THR A 98 -18.62 -49.25 -22.20
C THR A 98 -20.14 -49.12 -22.00
N LYS A 99 -20.94 -49.47 -23.02
CA LYS A 99 -22.42 -49.44 -22.90
C LYS A 99 -22.94 -50.32 -21.75
N THR A 100 -22.25 -51.41 -21.44
CA THR A 100 -22.57 -52.29 -20.31
C THR A 100 -22.28 -51.61 -18.98
N ALA A 101 -21.16 -50.87 -18.86
CA ALA A 101 -20.85 -50.06 -17.69
C ALA A 101 -21.90 -48.95 -17.45
N GLU A 102 -22.27 -48.21 -18.49
CA GLU A 102 -23.32 -47.17 -18.39
C GLU A 102 -24.68 -47.76 -18.01
N LYS A 103 -25.06 -48.89 -18.62
CA LYS A 103 -26.30 -49.60 -18.30
C LYS A 103 -26.29 -50.12 -16.85
N PHE A 104 -25.14 -50.55 -16.34
CA PHE A 104 -25.01 -50.97 -14.96
C PHE A 104 -25.12 -49.80 -13.99
N ALA A 105 -24.49 -48.65 -14.28
CA ALA A 105 -24.55 -47.46 -13.42
C ALA A 105 -25.95 -46.84 -13.36
N LYS A 106 -26.75 -47.00 -14.42
CA LYS A 106 -28.11 -46.49 -14.49
C LYS A 106 -28.95 -46.94 -13.28
N ASP A 107 -29.67 -46.00 -12.68
CA ASP A 107 -30.57 -46.18 -11.54
C ASP A 107 -29.87 -46.63 -10.23
N LYS A 108 -28.53 -46.50 -10.16
CA LYS A 108 -27.74 -46.72 -8.94
C LYS A 108 -27.20 -45.39 -8.41
N PRO A 109 -26.80 -45.31 -7.13
CA PRO A 109 -26.07 -44.16 -6.56
C PRO A 109 -24.64 -44.06 -7.12
N LEU A 110 -24.52 -43.96 -8.44
CA LEU A 110 -23.27 -43.87 -9.17
C LEU A 110 -23.33 -42.72 -10.17
N GLU A 111 -22.26 -41.95 -10.28
CA GLU A 111 -22.04 -40.99 -11.36
C GLU A 111 -20.82 -41.41 -12.18
N LEU A 112 -20.95 -41.32 -13.50
CA LEU A 112 -19.88 -41.60 -14.44
C LEU A 112 -19.41 -40.31 -15.10
N ILE A 113 -18.17 -39.91 -14.80
CA ILE A 113 -17.52 -38.73 -15.36
C ILE A 113 -16.47 -39.21 -16.35
N ASN A 114 -16.83 -39.14 -17.64
CA ASN A 114 -15.93 -39.51 -18.73
C ASN A 114 -14.97 -38.35 -19.04
N GLY A 115 -14.00 -38.59 -19.93
CA GLY A 115 -12.97 -37.61 -20.24
C GLY A 115 -13.51 -36.26 -20.72
N ASN A 116 -14.59 -36.24 -21.50
CA ASN A 116 -15.20 -34.99 -21.97
C ASN A 116 -15.86 -34.22 -20.82
N LYS A 117 -16.68 -34.88 -20.00
CA LYS A 117 -17.30 -34.26 -18.81
C LYS A 117 -16.24 -33.78 -17.81
N LEU A 118 -15.17 -34.56 -17.64
CA LEU A 118 -14.05 -34.20 -16.77
C LEU A 118 -13.40 -32.92 -17.28
N ILE A 119 -13.16 -32.80 -18.58
CA ILE A 119 -12.62 -31.58 -19.19
C ILE A 119 -13.54 -30.38 -18.96
N ASP A 120 -14.85 -30.56 -19.11
CA ASP A 120 -15.80 -29.48 -18.86
C ASP A 120 -15.77 -29.02 -17.39
N LEU A 121 -15.68 -29.96 -16.45
CA LEU A 121 -15.52 -29.66 -15.02
C LEU A 121 -14.17 -28.99 -14.72
N LEU A 122 -13.09 -29.49 -15.31
CA LEU A 122 -11.75 -28.91 -15.13
C LEU A 122 -11.72 -27.48 -15.65
N ASN A 123 -12.20 -27.23 -16.87
CA ASN A 123 -12.28 -25.87 -17.41
C ASN A 123 -13.19 -24.96 -16.61
N LYS A 124 -14.25 -25.50 -15.98
CA LYS A 124 -15.18 -24.70 -15.15
C LYS A 124 -14.57 -24.27 -13.81
N TYR A 125 -13.83 -25.16 -13.14
CA TYR A 125 -13.37 -24.93 -11.76
C TYR A 125 -11.88 -24.55 -11.67
N PHE A 126 -11.10 -24.91 -12.68
CA PHE A 126 -9.74 -24.44 -12.89
C PHE A 126 -9.74 -23.47 -14.07
N ASP A 127 -10.44 -22.34 -13.94
CA ASP A 127 -10.32 -21.18 -14.85
C ASP A 127 -8.86 -20.65 -14.78
N ILE A 128 -7.96 -21.45 -15.35
CA ILE A 128 -6.52 -21.32 -15.44
C ILE A 128 -6.26 -21.40 -16.93
N ASP A 129 -5.84 -20.28 -17.49
CA ASP A 129 -5.45 -20.16 -18.87
C ASP A 129 -4.30 -21.15 -19.16
N VAL A 130 -4.60 -22.21 -19.92
CA VAL A 130 -3.62 -23.25 -20.31
C VAL A 130 -2.70 -22.78 -21.44
N ASN A 131 -2.85 -21.53 -21.89
CA ASN A 131 -1.85 -20.80 -22.68
C ASN A 131 -0.94 -19.93 -21.82
N ALA A 132 -1.11 -19.85 -20.49
CA ALA A 132 -0.03 -19.33 -19.67
C ALA A 132 1.15 -20.27 -19.88
N SER A 133 2.21 -19.73 -20.49
CA SER A 133 3.58 -20.15 -20.22
C SER A 133 3.63 -20.64 -18.78
N ARG A 134 4.21 -21.81 -18.48
CA ARG A 134 4.78 -21.95 -17.13
C ARG A 134 5.82 -20.85 -17.06
N VAL A 135 5.41 -19.68 -16.58
CA VAL A 135 6.34 -18.64 -16.23
C VAL A 135 7.05 -19.25 -15.06
N GLN A 136 8.25 -19.72 -15.35
CA GLN A 136 9.22 -20.00 -14.34
C GLN A 136 9.51 -18.63 -13.75
N ILE A 137 8.67 -18.22 -12.79
CA ILE A 137 8.90 -17.04 -11.98
C ILE A 137 10.20 -17.38 -11.30
N SER A 138 11.26 -16.71 -11.74
CA SER A 138 12.58 -16.94 -11.17
C SER A 138 12.44 -16.84 -9.65
N PRO A 139 13.13 -17.69 -8.86
CA PRO A 139 13.05 -17.63 -7.40
C PRO A 139 13.26 -16.21 -6.86
N TYR A 140 13.96 -15.35 -7.61
CA TYR A 140 14.02 -13.90 -7.46
C TYR A 140 12.64 -13.22 -7.37
N TYR A 141 11.78 -13.33 -8.39
CA TYR A 141 10.48 -12.64 -8.41
C TYR A 141 9.50 -13.22 -7.39
N LYS A 142 9.58 -14.53 -7.11
CA LYS A 142 8.77 -15.16 -6.06
C LYS A 142 9.15 -14.66 -4.66
N PHE A 143 10.44 -14.63 -4.35
CA PHE A 143 10.93 -14.13 -3.06
C PHE A 143 10.65 -12.63 -2.89
N LEU A 144 10.89 -11.84 -3.94
CA LEU A 144 10.59 -10.41 -3.96
C LEU A 144 9.10 -10.16 -3.74
N PHE A 145 8.22 -10.95 -4.36
CA PHE A 145 6.78 -10.88 -4.14
C PHE A 145 6.39 -11.16 -2.69
N GLU A 146 6.79 -12.31 -2.15
CA GLU A 146 6.39 -12.75 -0.81
C GLU A 146 6.79 -11.74 0.27
N GLU A 147 7.98 -11.15 0.14
CA GLU A 147 8.50 -10.19 1.12
C GLU A 147 8.01 -8.75 0.89
N VAL A 148 8.01 -8.26 -0.35
CA VAL A 148 7.65 -6.85 -0.66
C VAL A 148 6.15 -6.61 -0.47
N ILE A 149 5.28 -7.54 -0.89
CA ILE A 149 3.83 -7.38 -0.73
C ILE A 149 3.46 -7.32 0.74
N LYS A 150 4.07 -8.16 1.58
CA LYS A 150 3.84 -8.13 3.03
C LYS A 150 4.23 -6.79 3.66
N ILE A 151 5.34 -6.19 3.21
CA ILE A 151 5.76 -4.86 3.67
C ILE A 151 4.72 -3.80 3.25
N ILE A 152 4.22 -3.86 2.01
CA ILE A 152 3.23 -2.89 1.52
C ILE A 152 1.87 -3.09 2.22
N ASP A 153 1.43 -4.32 2.44
CA ASP A 153 0.19 -4.63 3.17
C ASP A 153 0.24 -4.08 4.61
N ASP A 154 1.34 -4.30 5.32
CA ASP A 154 1.55 -3.76 6.67
C ASP A 154 1.54 -2.21 6.66
N LEU A 155 2.15 -1.60 5.64
CA LEU A 155 2.13 -0.15 5.46
C LEU A 155 0.72 0.38 5.21
N GLU A 156 -0.02 -0.21 4.27
CA GLU A 156 -1.37 0.20 3.88
C GLU A 156 -2.32 0.14 5.08
N ASN A 157 -2.26 -0.95 5.85
CA ASN A 157 -3.03 -1.11 7.08
C ASN A 157 -2.72 -0.01 8.10
N LYS A 158 -1.42 0.28 8.33
CA LYS A 158 -1.00 1.34 9.27
C LYS A 158 -1.41 2.73 8.79
N TYR A 159 -1.23 3.01 7.50
CA TYR A 159 -1.62 4.26 6.87
C TYR A 159 -3.12 4.51 7.02
N ASN A 160 -3.94 3.53 6.63
CA ASN A 160 -5.40 3.62 6.73
C ASN A 160 -5.88 3.73 8.18
N ALA A 161 -5.27 3.01 9.12
CA ALA A 161 -5.61 3.12 10.53
C ALA A 161 -5.37 4.54 11.07
N ILE A 162 -4.24 5.16 10.73
CA ILE A 162 -3.95 6.54 11.16
C ILE A 162 -4.87 7.53 10.44
N LYS A 163 -4.99 7.45 9.12
CA LYS A 163 -5.76 8.40 8.30
C LYS A 163 -7.25 8.41 8.67
N ASN A 164 -7.80 7.25 9.05
CA ASN A 164 -9.19 7.10 9.49
C ASN A 164 -9.39 7.37 10.99
N GLY A 165 -8.36 7.85 11.70
CA GLY A 165 -8.47 8.24 13.11
C GLY A 165 -8.58 7.06 14.09
N LEU A 166 -8.21 5.84 13.68
CA LEU A 166 -8.21 4.65 14.55
C LEU A 166 -7.01 4.62 15.51
N VAL A 167 -6.08 5.57 15.40
CA VAL A 167 -4.88 5.66 16.22
C VAL A 167 -4.76 7.05 16.84
N PHE A 168 -4.68 7.11 18.17
CA PHE A 168 -4.38 8.33 18.92
C PHE A 168 -2.88 8.41 19.20
N ALA A 169 -2.21 9.46 18.70
CA ALA A 169 -0.81 9.73 19.04
C ALA A 169 -0.64 11.14 19.62
N LYS A 170 0.20 11.25 20.66
CA LYS A 170 0.53 12.53 21.28
C LYS A 170 1.49 13.30 20.40
N GLY A 171 0.97 14.34 19.75
CA GLY A 171 1.72 15.17 18.81
C GLY A 171 2.74 16.11 19.45
N ARG A 172 3.77 16.49 18.68
CA ARG A 172 4.69 17.59 19.04
C ARG A 172 4.02 18.93 18.70
N TYR A 173 4.10 19.90 19.61
CA TYR A 173 3.62 21.26 19.33
C TYR A 173 4.78 22.17 18.92
N ILE A 174 4.64 22.84 17.77
CA ILE A 174 5.52 23.93 17.34
C ILE A 174 4.74 25.23 17.42
N ASN A 175 5.19 26.14 18.28
CA ASN A 175 4.43 27.31 18.71
C ASN A 175 4.73 28.59 17.90
N THR A 176 5.71 28.56 16.98
CA THR A 176 6.07 29.71 16.15
C THR A 176 5.96 29.38 14.68
N VAL A 177 5.46 30.33 13.87
CA VAL A 177 5.40 30.18 12.41
C VAL A 177 6.80 29.92 11.87
N GLN A 178 7.81 30.72 12.26
CA GLN A 178 9.19 30.50 11.81
C GLN A 178 9.74 29.12 12.20
N GLY A 179 9.45 28.63 13.41
CA GLY A 179 9.86 27.31 13.85
C GLY A 179 9.19 26.20 13.03
N TYR A 180 7.90 26.38 12.71
CA TYR A 180 7.16 25.45 11.87
C TYR A 180 7.66 25.45 10.42
N LEU A 181 7.95 26.65 9.91
CA LEU A 181 8.53 26.85 8.60
C LEU A 181 9.91 26.19 8.48
N ASN A 182 10.80 26.39 9.47
CA ASN A 182 12.10 25.71 9.51
C ASN A 182 11.95 24.18 9.58
N PHE A 183 10.96 23.70 10.34
CA PHE A 183 10.64 22.28 10.43
C PHE A 183 10.20 21.73 9.06
N ILE A 184 9.21 22.35 8.40
CA ILE A 184 8.74 21.91 7.08
C ILE A 184 9.83 22.02 6.01
N THR A 185 10.67 23.06 6.04
CA THR A 185 11.81 23.15 5.10
C THR A 185 12.78 21.98 5.27
N LYS A 186 13.05 21.58 6.52
CA LYS A 186 13.87 20.40 6.77
C LYS A 186 13.19 19.13 6.27
N GLU A 187 11.93 18.91 6.64
CA GLU A 187 11.21 17.71 6.22
C GLU A 187 11.02 17.65 4.69
N LEU A 188 10.93 18.79 4.00
CA LEU A 188 10.93 18.85 2.54
C LEU A 188 12.26 18.37 1.95
N SER A 189 13.39 18.79 2.52
CA SER A 189 14.72 18.31 2.10
C SER A 189 14.87 16.81 2.31
N ASP A 190 14.36 16.30 3.45
CA ASP A 190 14.37 14.89 3.77
C ASP A 190 13.47 14.10 2.79
N PHE A 191 12.28 14.63 2.47
CA PHE A 191 11.36 14.06 1.47
C PHE A 191 11.99 13.98 0.08
N LEU A 192 12.65 15.05 -0.39
CA LEU A 192 13.33 15.04 -1.69
C LEU A 192 14.45 14.00 -1.74
N SER A 193 15.16 13.80 -0.63
CA SER A 193 16.17 12.74 -0.51
C SER A 193 15.52 11.36 -0.61
N MET A 194 14.39 11.15 0.08
CA MET A 194 13.61 9.91 0.01
C MET A 194 13.08 9.62 -1.41
N LEU A 195 12.66 10.64 -2.17
CA LEU A 195 12.26 10.44 -3.57
C LEU A 195 13.39 9.87 -4.45
N ASN A 196 14.63 10.33 -4.25
CA ASN A 196 15.77 9.77 -4.99
C ASN A 196 16.03 8.30 -4.61
N ILE A 197 15.88 7.96 -3.32
CA ILE A 197 16.01 6.58 -2.84
C ILE A 197 14.91 5.73 -3.48
N PHE A 198 13.68 6.22 -3.50
CA PHE A 198 12.55 5.54 -4.13
C PHE A 198 12.80 5.31 -5.62
N GLU A 199 13.23 6.32 -6.37
CA GLU A 199 13.57 6.21 -7.80
C GLU A 199 14.66 5.14 -8.04
N ASN A 200 15.73 5.13 -7.23
CA ASN A 200 16.78 4.12 -7.30
C ASN A 200 16.26 2.71 -6.97
N LEU A 201 15.38 2.59 -5.97
CA LEU A 201 14.74 1.31 -5.63
C LEU A 201 13.87 0.81 -6.77
N MET A 202 13.02 1.67 -7.34
CA MET A 202 12.20 1.34 -8.50
C MET A 202 13.05 0.85 -9.67
N ASN A 203 14.17 1.51 -9.94
CA ASN A 203 15.12 1.08 -10.96
C ASN A 203 15.82 -0.26 -10.64
N SER A 204 15.96 -0.61 -9.35
CA SER A 204 16.56 -1.89 -8.92
C SER A 204 15.62 -3.09 -9.13
N PHE A 205 14.31 -2.88 -9.01
CA PHE A 205 13.30 -3.91 -9.29
C PHE A 205 13.24 -4.31 -10.79
N GLY A 206 13.67 -3.42 -11.70
CA GLY A 206 13.66 -3.67 -13.15
C GLY A 206 14.92 -4.33 -13.72
N LYS A 207 15.97 -4.55 -12.90
CA LYS A 207 17.23 -5.16 -13.36
C LYS A 207 17.22 -6.67 -13.10
N GLN A 208 16.73 -7.45 -14.06
CA GLN A 208 16.82 -8.90 -14.00
C GLN A 208 18.30 -9.35 -14.06
N PRO A 209 18.77 -10.29 -13.22
CA PRO A 209 20.10 -10.86 -13.35
C PRO A 209 20.19 -11.75 -14.59
N SER A 210 21.28 -11.65 -15.35
CA SER A 210 21.45 -12.30 -16.66
C SER A 210 21.82 -13.80 -16.63
N ASN A 211 21.82 -14.48 -15.48
CA ASN A 211 22.30 -15.88 -15.37
C ASN A 211 21.47 -16.75 -14.40
N ASP A 212 21.19 -17.99 -14.83
CA ASP A 212 20.39 -19.02 -14.14
C ASP A 212 21.00 -19.61 -12.85
N ASN A 213 22.25 -19.27 -12.51
CA ASN A 213 22.94 -19.74 -11.29
C ASN A 213 22.96 -18.66 -10.19
N PHE A 214 21.83 -18.03 -9.92
CA PHE A 214 21.75 -16.94 -8.94
C PHE A 214 21.43 -17.47 -7.53
N ALA A 215 22.35 -17.31 -6.58
CA ALA A 215 22.08 -17.53 -5.16
C ALA A 215 21.17 -16.40 -4.64
N ILE A 216 19.91 -16.74 -4.35
CA ILE A 216 18.81 -15.84 -3.94
C ILE A 216 19.24 -14.84 -2.83
N ASN A 217 20.16 -15.24 -1.95
CA ASN A 217 20.53 -14.46 -0.76
C ASN A 217 21.48 -13.28 -1.01
N GLU A 218 22.33 -13.25 -2.05
CA GLU A 218 23.38 -12.21 -2.18
C GLU A 218 22.94 -10.93 -2.93
N SER A 219 21.89 -10.96 -3.76
CA SER A 219 21.44 -9.78 -4.54
C SER A 219 20.03 -9.28 -4.24
N VAL A 220 19.14 -10.15 -3.76
CA VAL A 220 17.72 -9.82 -3.58
C VAL A 220 17.44 -9.33 -2.17
N THR A 221 18.08 -9.94 -1.17
CA THR A 221 18.01 -9.53 0.24
C THR A 221 18.29 -8.04 0.41
N PRO A 222 19.35 -7.46 -0.19
CA PRO A 222 19.62 -6.02 -0.07
C PRO A 222 18.50 -5.15 -0.67
N ILE A 223 17.83 -5.59 -1.75
CA ILE A 223 16.71 -4.85 -2.37
C ILE A 223 15.52 -4.82 -1.40
N VAL A 224 15.15 -5.97 -0.84
CA VAL A 224 14.05 -6.09 0.12
C VAL A 224 14.35 -5.31 1.40
N GLU A 225 15.58 -5.41 1.92
CA GLU A 225 16.03 -4.66 3.10
C GLU A 225 15.98 -3.15 2.85
N ASN A 226 16.49 -2.69 1.71
CA ASN A 226 16.45 -1.27 1.34
C ASN A 226 15.02 -0.78 1.17
N PHE A 227 14.14 -1.58 0.55
CA PHE A 227 12.72 -1.24 0.43
C PHE A 227 12.05 -1.13 1.80
N ASN A 228 12.25 -2.11 2.69
CA ASN A 228 11.73 -2.08 4.06
C ASN A 228 12.25 -0.86 4.83
N SER A 229 13.54 -0.54 4.70
CA SER A 229 14.15 0.64 5.33
C SER A 229 13.52 1.92 4.81
N PHE A 230 13.37 2.06 3.48
CA PHE A 230 12.71 3.19 2.86
C PHE A 230 11.27 3.35 3.36
N ILE A 231 10.46 2.28 3.39
CA ILE A 231 9.08 2.34 3.88
C ILE A 231 9.03 2.80 5.35
N LYS A 232 9.92 2.30 6.19
CA LYS A 232 10.02 2.71 7.60
C LYS A 232 10.37 4.19 7.75
N GLU A 233 11.37 4.67 7.01
CA GLU A 233 11.81 6.07 7.04
C GLU A 233 10.73 7.00 6.49
N PHE A 234 10.14 6.65 5.34
CA PHE A 234 9.08 7.40 4.69
C PHE A 234 7.85 7.54 5.60
N PHE A 235 7.39 6.43 6.18
CA PHE A 235 6.28 6.42 7.13
C PHE A 235 6.61 7.23 8.40
N SER A 236 7.85 7.16 8.89
CA SER A 236 8.31 7.94 10.03
C SER A 236 8.30 9.45 9.74
N GLY A 237 8.79 9.85 8.55
CA GLY A 237 8.70 11.21 8.04
C GLY A 237 7.25 11.69 8.06
N TRP A 238 6.35 10.99 7.36
CA TRP A 238 4.93 11.30 7.32
C TRP A 238 4.32 11.50 8.71
N LYS A 239 4.57 10.56 9.65
CA LYS A 239 4.06 10.66 11.04
C LYS A 239 4.53 11.91 11.77
N LYS A 240 5.77 12.35 11.55
CA LYS A 240 6.28 13.58 12.18
C LYS A 240 5.44 14.79 11.77
N ILE A 241 4.96 14.85 10.53
CA ILE A 241 4.10 15.94 10.06
C ILE A 241 2.65 15.69 10.42
N TYR A 242 2.12 14.48 10.22
CA TYR A 242 0.72 14.15 10.49
C TYR A 242 0.34 14.44 11.95
N PHE A 243 1.24 14.13 12.88
CA PHE A 243 1.03 14.37 14.30
C PHE A 243 1.68 15.65 14.82
N VAL A 244 2.17 16.56 13.97
CA VAL A 244 2.63 17.87 14.45
C VAL A 244 1.44 18.80 14.64
N ARG A 245 1.37 19.46 15.79
CA ARG A 245 0.51 20.63 15.97
C ARG A 245 1.28 21.86 15.54
N TYR A 246 0.71 22.61 14.62
CA TYR A 246 1.30 23.78 14.00
C TYR A 246 0.57 25.07 14.41
N PRO A 247 1.21 26.25 14.25
CA PRO A 247 0.56 27.54 14.50
C PRO A 247 -0.57 27.81 13.50
N GLU A 248 -1.53 28.64 13.91
CA GLU A 248 -2.61 29.12 13.04
C GLU A 248 -2.07 29.81 11.78
N GLY A 249 -2.69 29.53 10.64
CA GLY A 249 -2.29 30.04 9.32
C GLY A 249 -1.37 29.11 8.53
N CYS A 250 -0.88 28.02 9.13
CA CYS A 250 -0.03 27.03 8.48
C CYS A 250 -0.83 25.85 7.86
N GLU A 251 -2.16 25.84 7.96
CA GLU A 251 -3.03 24.72 7.57
C GLU A 251 -2.79 24.30 6.12
N LYS A 252 -2.70 25.27 5.21
CA LYS A 252 -2.48 25.03 3.78
C LYS A 252 -1.10 24.44 3.48
N ILE A 253 -0.07 24.88 4.22
CA ILE A 253 1.29 24.33 4.07
C ILE A 253 1.30 22.88 4.55
N THR A 254 0.68 22.60 5.70
CA THR A 254 0.60 21.25 6.22
C THR A 254 -0.19 20.32 5.30
N ALA A 255 -1.34 20.78 4.80
CA ALA A 255 -2.18 20.01 3.89
C ALA A 255 -1.42 19.64 2.61
N ALA A 256 -0.79 20.61 1.94
CA ALA A 256 0.01 20.36 0.74
C ALA A 256 1.15 19.35 1.01
N PHE A 257 1.78 19.42 2.18
CA PHE A 257 2.85 18.49 2.54
C PHE A 257 2.31 17.06 2.78
N LEU A 258 1.15 16.92 3.42
CA LEU A 258 0.52 15.61 3.62
C LEU A 258 0.04 15.02 2.29
N GLU A 259 -0.49 15.84 1.38
CA GLU A 259 -0.89 15.44 0.02
C GLU A 259 0.30 14.86 -0.76
N MET A 260 1.49 15.47 -0.66
CA MET A 260 2.69 14.94 -1.31
C MET A 260 3.07 13.53 -0.82
N TYR A 261 2.89 13.23 0.47
CA TYR A 261 3.11 11.88 0.98
C TYR A 261 2.03 10.92 0.53
N ASP A 262 0.77 11.37 0.52
CA ASP A 262 -0.36 10.58 0.06
C ASP A 262 -0.18 10.13 -1.39
N GLU A 263 0.29 11.00 -2.29
CA GLU A 263 0.61 10.64 -3.67
C GLU A 263 1.60 9.46 -3.75
N ILE A 264 2.66 9.49 -2.94
CA ILE A 264 3.67 8.41 -2.92
C ILE A 264 3.12 7.13 -2.30
N PHE A 265 2.32 7.22 -1.23
CA PHE A 265 1.61 6.05 -0.69
C PHE A 265 0.73 5.39 -1.75
N GLN A 266 -0.03 6.19 -2.52
CA GLN A 266 -0.85 5.66 -3.61
C GLN A 266 0.00 4.97 -4.69
N LEU A 267 1.18 5.49 -5.02
CA LEU A 267 2.09 4.82 -5.95
C LEU A 267 2.63 3.50 -5.40
N ILE A 268 2.92 3.43 -4.10
CA ILE A 268 3.35 2.18 -3.44
C ILE A 268 2.21 1.15 -3.44
N PHE A 269 0.96 1.57 -3.20
CA PHE A 269 -0.21 0.68 -3.27
C PHE A 269 -0.55 0.26 -4.72
N LEU A 270 -0.32 1.15 -5.68
CA LEU A 270 -0.43 0.83 -7.10
C LEU A 270 0.65 -0.18 -7.53
N LEU A 271 1.88 -0.04 -7.01
CA LEU A 271 2.96 -1.01 -7.23
C LEU A 271 2.53 -2.39 -6.75
N ARG A 272 1.98 -2.51 -5.53
CA ARG A 272 1.42 -3.77 -5.03
C ARG A 272 0.42 -4.38 -6.01
N THR A 273 -0.52 -3.56 -6.49
CA THR A 273 -1.56 -4.00 -7.45
C THR A 273 -0.94 -4.48 -8.75
N LYS A 274 0.04 -3.76 -9.30
CA LYS A 274 0.73 -4.14 -10.54
C LYS A 274 1.60 -5.38 -10.38
N ILE A 275 2.25 -5.57 -9.23
CA ILE A 275 2.99 -6.80 -8.92
C ILE A 275 2.02 -7.99 -8.91
N ILE A 276 0.89 -7.88 -8.22
CA ILE A 276 -0.14 -8.94 -8.17
C ILE A 276 -0.70 -9.21 -9.57
N ASP A 277 -1.04 -8.17 -10.34
CA ASP A 277 -1.55 -8.30 -11.71
C ASP A 277 -0.54 -9.01 -12.62
N SER A 278 0.76 -8.70 -12.48
CA SER A 278 1.83 -9.35 -13.25
C SER A 278 1.99 -10.84 -12.96
N MET A 279 1.59 -11.29 -11.76
CA MET A 279 1.59 -12.71 -11.42
C MET A 279 0.35 -13.43 -11.92
N ASN A 280 -0.79 -12.75 -11.91
CA ASN A 280 -2.05 -13.33 -12.36
C ASN A 280 -2.18 -13.35 -13.89
N ASN A 281 -1.50 -12.42 -14.58
CA ASN A 281 -1.55 -12.27 -16.04
C ASN A 281 -0.13 -12.14 -16.65
N PRO A 282 0.75 -13.14 -16.49
CA PRO A 282 2.16 -12.99 -16.81
C PRO A 282 2.43 -12.76 -18.31
N GLU A 283 1.62 -13.32 -19.21
CA GLU A 283 1.72 -13.12 -20.67
C GLU A 283 1.61 -11.63 -21.10
N LYS A 284 0.81 -10.83 -20.38
CA LYS A 284 0.68 -9.37 -20.60
C LYS A 284 2.00 -8.63 -20.35
N TYR A 285 2.86 -9.18 -19.50
CA TYR A 285 4.11 -8.57 -19.09
C TYR A 285 5.34 -9.23 -19.74
N GLU A 286 5.21 -10.47 -20.26
CA GLU A 286 6.23 -11.11 -21.12
C GLU A 286 6.44 -10.35 -22.45
N GLU A 287 5.37 -9.84 -23.08
CA GLU A 287 5.48 -9.01 -24.30
C GLU A 287 5.99 -7.58 -24.02
N ALA A 288 5.74 -7.05 -22.81
CA ALA A 288 6.11 -5.69 -22.43
C ALA A 288 7.55 -5.56 -21.91
N GLY A 289 8.15 -6.66 -21.46
CA GLY A 289 9.54 -6.73 -20.96
C GLY A 289 9.82 -6.00 -19.64
N LEU A 290 8.89 -5.16 -19.15
CA LEU A 290 9.01 -4.34 -17.93
C LEU A 290 7.63 -4.07 -17.32
N ILE A 291 7.51 -4.14 -15.98
CA ILE A 291 6.38 -3.52 -15.26
C ILE A 291 6.63 -2.01 -15.24
N THR A 292 5.96 -1.26 -16.10
CA THR A 292 6.05 0.19 -16.11
C THR A 292 5.09 0.78 -15.06
N ILE A 293 5.63 1.58 -14.15
CA ILE A 293 4.85 2.46 -13.29
C ILE A 293 5.19 3.87 -13.71
N ASP A 294 4.19 4.57 -14.25
CA ASP A 294 4.32 5.99 -14.50
C ASP A 294 4.43 6.70 -13.15
N LEU A 295 5.67 6.97 -12.76
CA LEU A 295 5.93 7.87 -11.66
C LEU A 295 5.48 9.26 -12.12
N PRO A 296 4.70 10.01 -11.32
CA PRO A 296 4.47 11.40 -11.60
C PRO A 296 5.84 12.06 -11.74
N SER A 297 6.04 12.86 -12.80
CA SER A 297 7.38 13.35 -13.07
C SER A 297 7.86 14.09 -11.82
N LYS A 298 9.12 13.89 -11.45
CA LYS A 298 9.76 14.61 -10.35
C LYS A 298 9.47 16.12 -10.44
N ASN A 299 9.34 16.64 -11.65
CA ASN A 299 8.97 18.01 -11.93
C ASN A 299 7.50 18.34 -11.64
N ASP A 300 6.53 17.45 -11.80
CA ASP A 300 5.10 17.73 -11.59
C ASP A 300 4.71 17.75 -10.11
N VAL A 301 5.18 16.77 -9.32
CA VAL A 301 5.00 16.73 -7.86
C VAL A 301 5.70 17.92 -7.20
N ILE A 302 6.90 18.26 -7.67
CA ILE A 302 7.69 19.37 -7.13
C ILE A 302 7.11 20.71 -7.60
N ASN A 303 6.81 20.94 -8.88
CA ASN A 303 6.53 22.30 -9.37
C ASN A 303 5.19 22.89 -8.93
N ASN A 304 4.16 22.06 -8.72
CA ASN A 304 2.86 22.59 -8.26
C ASN A 304 2.84 22.79 -6.74
N ASN A 305 3.25 21.77 -5.97
CA ASN A 305 3.15 21.82 -4.52
C ASN A 305 4.30 22.60 -3.85
N SER A 306 5.55 22.50 -4.34
CA SER A 306 6.66 23.28 -3.77
C SER A 306 6.50 24.78 -4.02
N LYS A 307 5.90 25.19 -5.15
CA LYS A 307 5.67 26.58 -5.50
C LYS A 307 4.50 27.17 -4.72
N ILE A 308 3.46 26.39 -4.44
CA ILE A 308 2.40 26.75 -3.48
C ILE A 308 2.99 26.90 -2.08
N ILE A 309 3.75 25.91 -1.60
CA ILE A 309 4.43 25.97 -0.31
C ILE A 309 5.35 27.18 -0.24
N GLU A 310 6.19 27.42 -1.24
CA GLU A 310 7.13 28.55 -1.28
C GLU A 310 6.42 29.91 -1.37
N ASN A 311 5.34 30.01 -2.16
CA ASN A 311 4.55 31.24 -2.27
C ASN A 311 3.77 31.52 -0.98
N GLU A 312 3.20 30.49 -0.36
CA GLU A 312 2.47 30.60 0.90
C GLU A 312 3.41 30.87 2.07
N PHE A 313 4.59 30.25 2.05
CA PHE A 313 5.72 30.53 2.94
C PHE A 313 6.17 31.97 2.81
N LYS A 314 6.43 32.45 1.58
CA LYS A 314 6.76 33.86 1.32
C LYS A 314 5.62 34.78 1.75
N ARG A 315 4.35 34.39 1.57
CA ARG A 315 3.17 35.15 2.02
C ARG A 315 3.10 35.24 3.54
N LEU A 316 3.29 34.14 4.26
CA LEU A 316 3.28 34.09 5.74
C LEU A 316 4.47 34.83 6.35
N LEU A 317 5.66 34.71 5.76
CA LEU A 317 6.83 35.52 6.12
C LEU A 317 6.64 37.01 5.83
N LYS A 318 5.91 37.35 4.75
CA LYS A 318 5.56 38.74 4.41
C LYS A 318 4.42 39.29 5.26
N LYS A 319 3.62 38.41 5.90
CA LYS A 319 2.56 38.74 6.86
C LYS A 319 3.10 38.86 8.30
N SER A 320 4.17 38.17 8.66
CA SER A 320 4.85 38.30 9.97
C SER A 320 5.81 39.49 10.02
N ARG A 321 5.24 40.68 9.97
CA ARG A 321 5.93 41.95 9.73
C ARG A 321 6.65 42.55 10.96
N CYS A 322 6.84 41.79 12.03
CA CYS A 322 7.57 42.20 13.25
C CYS A 322 8.54 41.09 13.73
N PHE A 323 9.47 40.67 12.86
CA PHE A 323 10.47 39.60 13.08
C PHE A 323 11.04 39.49 14.51
N ILE A 324 11.53 40.60 15.08
CA ILE A 324 12.11 40.60 16.44
C ILE A 324 11.05 40.31 17.52
N ALA A 325 9.85 40.90 17.38
CA ALA A 325 8.77 40.69 18.33
C ALA A 325 8.16 39.29 18.23
N THR A 326 8.03 38.76 17.00
CA THR A 326 7.59 37.39 16.75
C THR A 326 8.59 36.37 17.32
N ALA A 327 9.90 36.62 17.19
CA ALA A 327 10.93 35.79 17.81
C ALA A 327 10.81 35.79 19.35
N CYS A 328 10.44 36.93 19.94
CA CYS A 328 10.29 37.07 21.39
C CYS A 328 8.98 36.48 21.92
N TYR A 329 7.82 36.83 21.37
CA TYR A 329 6.51 36.51 21.96
C TYR A 329 5.70 35.44 21.21
N GLY A 330 6.14 35.02 20.03
CA GLY A 330 5.36 34.16 19.15
C GLY A 330 4.39 34.94 18.26
N TYR A 331 3.95 34.29 17.19
CA TYR A 331 3.01 34.84 16.22
C TYR A 331 1.62 35.05 16.88
N HIS A 332 0.94 36.15 16.55
CA HIS A 332 -0.37 36.53 17.11
C HIS A 332 -0.45 36.78 18.63
N SER A 333 0.66 36.95 19.34
CA SER A 333 0.59 37.50 20.70
C SER A 333 0.05 38.93 20.69
N ASP A 334 -0.73 39.32 21.70
CA ASP A 334 -1.27 40.68 21.83
C ASP A 334 -0.16 41.74 21.69
N ASN A 335 1.01 41.43 22.23
CA ASN A 335 2.23 42.24 22.15
C ASN A 335 2.72 42.46 20.71
N VAL A 336 2.70 41.42 19.87
CA VAL A 336 3.06 41.54 18.45
C VAL A 336 2.01 42.36 17.70
N ILE A 337 0.73 42.15 17.98
CA ILE A 337 -0.37 42.89 17.35
C ILE A 337 -0.27 44.40 17.64
N ILE A 338 0.04 44.79 18.88
CA ILE A 338 0.24 46.19 19.26
C ILE A 338 1.37 46.83 18.46
N LEU A 339 2.49 46.11 18.29
CA LEU A 339 3.65 46.61 17.53
C LEU A 339 3.37 46.67 16.01
N GLU A 340 2.60 45.73 15.47
CA GLU A 340 2.13 45.76 14.08
C GLU A 340 1.21 46.97 13.83
N GLN A 341 0.27 47.23 14.73
CA GLN A 341 -0.61 48.38 14.64
C GLN A 341 0.17 49.69 14.73
N PHE A 342 1.16 49.79 15.63
CA PHE A 342 2.04 50.95 15.71
C PHE A 342 2.79 51.19 14.40
N ARG A 343 3.35 50.14 13.80
CA ARG A 343 3.99 50.24 12.49
C ARG A 343 3.03 50.78 11.43
N ASP A 344 1.85 50.16 11.30
CA ASP A 344 0.94 50.46 10.19
C ASP A 344 0.23 51.80 10.34
N HIS A 345 -0.13 52.19 11.56
CA HIS A 345 -0.92 53.42 11.81
C HIS A 345 -0.06 54.64 12.13
N PHE A 346 1.20 54.46 12.55
CA PHE A 346 2.08 55.59 12.91
C PHE A 346 3.35 55.65 12.06
N LEU A 347 4.12 54.56 11.97
CA LEU A 347 5.41 54.59 11.25
C LEU A 347 5.23 54.71 9.74
N LEU A 348 4.37 53.91 9.13
CA LEU A 348 4.15 53.91 7.68
C LEU A 348 3.36 55.11 7.17
N LYS A 349 2.81 55.96 8.05
CA LYS A 349 2.09 57.18 7.66
C LYS A 349 3.01 58.35 7.31
N ASN A 350 4.32 58.25 7.62
CA ASN A 350 5.28 59.32 7.40
C ASN A 350 6.58 58.79 6.76
N LYS A 351 7.23 59.61 5.90
CA LYS A 351 8.43 59.22 5.13
C LYS A 351 9.58 58.72 6.00
N ILE A 352 9.80 59.32 7.17
CA ILE A 352 10.86 58.91 8.11
C ILE A 352 10.56 57.51 8.68
N GLY A 353 9.31 57.27 9.10
CA GLY A 353 8.91 55.97 9.63
C GLY A 353 8.96 54.89 8.55
N GLU A 354 8.66 55.20 7.29
CA GLU A 354 8.86 54.29 6.16
C GLU A 354 10.33 53.87 6.00
N VAL A 355 11.28 54.82 6.11
CA VAL A 355 12.72 54.52 6.08
C VAL A 355 13.14 53.65 7.26
N ILE A 356 12.64 53.93 8.47
CA ILE A 356 12.89 53.12 9.67
C ILE A 356 12.37 51.69 9.49
N VAL A 357 11.16 51.53 8.95
CA VAL A 357 10.56 50.22 8.70
C VAL A 357 11.32 49.45 7.62
N LYS A 358 11.77 50.12 6.56
CA LYS A 358 12.63 49.51 5.53
C LYS A 358 13.96 49.04 6.11
N LEU A 359 14.61 49.86 6.94
CA LEU A 359 15.85 49.50 7.61
C LEU A 359 15.64 48.34 8.58
N TYR A 360 14.56 48.37 9.35
CA TYR A 360 14.13 47.27 10.21
C TYR A 360 14.02 45.99 9.40
N TYR A 361 13.28 45.95 8.30
CA TYR A 361 13.16 44.73 7.48
C TYR A 361 14.44 44.25 6.84
N LYS A 362 15.38 45.15 6.55
CA LYS A 362 16.69 44.78 6.02
C LYS A 362 17.56 44.07 7.08
N LEU A 363 17.44 44.45 8.35
CA LEU A 363 18.34 44.00 9.42
C LEU A 363 17.71 42.97 10.36
N SER A 364 16.40 43.11 10.64
CA SER A 364 15.68 42.37 11.67
C SER A 364 15.64 40.85 11.46
N PRO A 365 15.61 40.28 10.24
CA PRO A 365 15.55 38.82 10.08
C PRO A 365 16.80 38.11 10.65
N LYS A 366 18.00 38.61 10.33
CA LYS A 366 19.25 38.02 10.84
C LYS A 366 19.37 38.18 12.36
N ILE A 367 18.93 39.32 12.87
CA ILE A 367 18.90 39.62 14.31
C ILE A 367 17.92 38.68 15.02
N ALA A 368 16.70 38.52 14.51
CA ALA A 368 15.67 37.65 15.07
C ALA A 368 16.14 36.19 15.19
N LEU A 369 16.87 35.68 14.19
CA LEU A 369 17.45 34.33 14.23
C LEU A 369 18.49 34.15 15.34
N LYS A 370 19.24 35.20 15.70
CA LYS A 370 20.20 35.16 16.82
C LYS A 370 19.47 35.21 18.17
N ILE A 371 18.44 36.05 18.27
CA ILE A 371 17.59 36.18 19.46
C ILE A 371 16.87 34.87 19.78
N GLU A 372 16.37 34.17 18.76
CA GLU A 372 15.60 32.94 18.96
C GLU A 372 16.44 31.82 19.60
N LYS A 373 17.74 31.77 19.29
CA LYS A 373 18.68 30.74 19.76
C LYS A 373 19.27 31.03 21.14
N ASP A 374 19.26 32.28 21.60
CA ASP A 374 19.90 32.72 22.84
C ASP A 374 18.84 33.14 23.87
N ILE A 375 18.66 32.30 24.90
CA ILE A 375 17.63 32.50 25.93
C ILE A 375 17.82 33.80 26.72
N LEU A 376 19.06 34.24 26.95
CA LEU A 376 19.39 35.44 27.71
C LEU A 376 19.11 36.68 26.87
N LEU A 377 19.56 36.67 25.61
CA LEU A 377 19.28 37.74 24.65
C LEU A 377 17.78 37.89 24.38
N LYS A 378 17.05 36.77 24.28
CA LYS A 378 15.59 36.74 24.15
C LYS A 378 14.89 37.38 25.35
N THR A 379 15.35 37.08 26.55
CA THR A 379 14.79 37.63 27.79
C THR A 379 15.04 39.13 27.88
N LEU A 380 16.26 39.57 27.59
CA LEU A 380 16.62 40.99 27.54
C LEU A 380 15.74 41.78 26.56
N ILE A 381 15.57 41.25 25.35
CA ILE A 381 14.78 41.92 24.31
C ILE A 381 13.29 41.90 24.63
N ARG A 382 12.78 40.86 25.29
CA ARG A 382 11.40 40.86 25.83
C ARG A 382 11.17 41.98 26.83
N ILE A 383 12.14 42.28 27.70
CA ILE A 383 12.03 43.40 28.67
C ILE A 383 11.98 44.73 27.92
N ILE A 384 12.87 44.93 26.95
CA ILE A 384 12.91 46.16 26.14
C ILE A 384 11.59 46.34 25.35
N LEU A 385 11.12 45.29 24.68
CA LEU A 385 9.87 45.34 23.92
C LEU A 385 8.66 45.55 24.84
N GLN A 386 8.62 44.97 26.04
CA GLN A 386 7.56 45.20 27.02
C GLN A 386 7.50 46.67 27.44
N LEU A 387 8.65 47.31 27.67
CA LEU A 387 8.70 48.74 27.97
C LEU A 387 8.14 49.57 26.81
N ILE A 388 8.53 49.25 25.58
CA ILE A 388 8.00 49.91 24.37
C ILE A 388 6.48 49.71 24.27
N ILE A 389 5.98 48.48 24.44
CA ILE A 389 4.55 48.17 24.37
C ILE A 389 3.78 48.90 25.47
N PHE A 390 4.32 48.98 26.69
CA PHE A 390 3.72 49.73 27.79
C PHE A 390 3.61 51.23 27.46
N LEU A 391 4.65 51.82 26.88
CA LEU A 391 4.62 53.21 26.41
C LEU A 391 3.59 53.41 25.28
N LEU A 392 3.57 52.51 24.29
CA LEU A 392 2.65 52.58 23.16
C LEU A 392 1.18 52.46 23.58
N THR A 393 0.88 51.57 24.52
CA THR A 393 -0.50 51.36 25.01
C THR A 393 -0.99 52.52 25.87
N ASN A 394 -0.13 53.11 26.70
CA ASN A 394 -0.49 54.20 27.61
C ASN A 394 -0.44 55.60 26.97
N LEU A 395 0.56 55.89 26.13
CA LEU A 395 0.76 57.22 25.54
C LEU A 395 -0.02 57.40 24.23
N LEU A 396 -0.08 56.37 23.37
CA LEU A 396 -0.71 56.45 22.06
C LEU A 396 -2.14 55.84 22.02
N LYS A 397 -2.65 55.34 23.16
CA LYS A 397 -3.99 54.73 23.31
C LYS A 397 -4.32 53.66 22.24
N ILE A 398 -3.32 52.90 21.78
CA ILE A 398 -3.47 51.92 20.70
C ILE A 398 -4.50 50.81 21.05
N ASN A 399 -4.73 50.54 22.35
CA ASN A 399 -5.77 49.63 22.84
C ASN A 399 -7.22 50.01 22.46
N LYS A 400 -7.50 51.20 21.92
CA LYS A 400 -8.84 51.54 21.38
C LYS A 400 -9.12 50.97 19.98
N LEU A 401 -8.10 50.53 19.24
CA LEU A 401 -8.27 49.98 17.88
C LEU A 401 -8.69 48.50 17.89
N THR A 402 -8.31 47.74 18.92
CA THR A 402 -8.64 46.31 19.09
C THR A 402 -10.15 46.05 19.30
N ASN A 403 -10.89 46.97 19.93
CA ASN A 403 -12.34 46.81 20.15
C ASN A 403 -13.21 47.14 18.91
N LYS A 404 -12.68 47.86 17.91
CA LYS A 404 -13.46 48.23 16.71
C LYS A 404 -13.34 47.20 15.58
N GLN A 405 -12.32 46.35 15.60
CA GLN A 405 -12.06 45.34 14.56
C GLN A 405 -12.53 43.92 14.93
N ARG A 406 -12.98 43.66 16.17
CA ARG A 406 -13.60 42.37 16.57
C ARG A 406 -15.09 42.24 16.20
N LYS A 407 -15.64 43.18 15.41
CA LYS A 407 -17.09 43.25 15.07
C LYS A 407 -17.39 43.16 13.57
N ILE A 408 -16.49 42.59 12.76
CA ILE A 408 -16.75 42.27 11.35
C ILE A 408 -16.33 40.84 11.10
#